data_AF-A0A1Z8ZRN1-F1
#
_entry.id   AF-A0A1Z8ZRN1-F1
#
_cell.length_a   1.000
_cell.length_b   1.000
_cell.length_c   1.000
_cell.angle_alpha   90.00
_cell.angle_beta   90.00
_cell.angle_gamma   90.00
#
_symmetry.space_group_name_H-M   'P 1'
#
loop_
_entity.id
_entity.type
_entity.pdbx_description
1 polymer ?
#
loop_
_entity_poly.entity_id
_entity_poly.type
_entity_poly.pdbx_seq_one_letter_code
_entity_poly.pdbx_strand_id
1 'polypeptide(L)'
;MIVSSIDKYLLNRRNLLGASLGVFLGAGKSFSNVTEKNKTYDTNLGFSGSFDPYNPSHNTLAFCKLMADTRPEVETCGYFKGDVLAYLGQDTKLEPLFGYEGFGVTRTHQIGDYKWQKFHKEVAYYTDLKSGEILEDWYNPIIDERVRVVPVHNDAVNSVWAPTYSFMIGPKKVTKEFIFPWLLIGDNAVVDFGVNTTVPATLQPEEWPRESHGRITQVMEAIQLHTKISELIDPERTSIQVTGSWQRIAPWLPWMLMGQRSGHLFYKTITRKMTEGVESLPPHIYDYTRKNFSDYFKAPTEWKIPNVSSYEVYAREMKPQSFKK
;
A
#
# COMPACT_ATOMS: atom_id res chain seq x y z
N MET A 1 -1.29 -12.81 7.75
CA MET A 1 -0.35 -13.01 8.90
C MET A 1 -0.01 -11.63 9.41
N ILE A 2 -0.84 -11.13 10.31
CA ILE A 2 -0.57 -9.89 11.03
C ILE A 2 0.32 -10.29 12.19
N VAL A 3 1.62 -9.97 12.11
CA VAL A 3 2.54 -10.36 13.18
C VAL A 3 2.31 -9.47 14.40
N SER A 4 2.05 -10.12 15.53
CA SER A 4 1.81 -9.52 16.84
C SER A 4 3.01 -8.68 17.29
N SER A 5 2.74 -7.60 18.03
CA SER A 5 3.74 -6.77 18.70
C SER A 5 4.51 -7.50 19.82
N ILE A 6 4.11 -8.72 20.19
CA ILE A 6 4.87 -9.59 21.12
C ILE A 6 6.13 -10.15 20.43
N ASP A 7 6.14 -10.22 19.10
CA ASP A 7 7.36 -10.45 18.33
C ASP A 7 8.02 -9.09 18.03
N LYS A 8 8.99 -8.70 18.87
CA LYS A 8 9.78 -7.45 18.77
C LYS A 8 10.61 -7.27 17.47
N TYR A 9 10.33 -8.03 16.41
CA TYR A 9 11.33 -8.38 15.39
C TYR A 9 11.06 -7.92 13.96
N LEU A 10 10.06 -7.10 13.65
CA LEU A 10 9.67 -6.88 12.23
C LEU A 10 9.45 -5.43 11.80
N LEU A 11 10.45 -4.58 12.07
CA LEU A 11 10.52 -3.20 11.55
C LEU A 11 10.53 -3.06 10.01
N ASN A 12 10.69 -4.14 9.23
CA ASN A 12 11.15 -4.04 7.83
C ASN A 12 10.38 -4.87 6.79
N ARG A 13 9.15 -5.36 7.07
CA ARG A 13 8.36 -6.12 6.06
C ARG A 13 7.78 -5.27 4.91
N ARG A 14 7.74 -3.93 5.04
CA ARG A 14 7.07 -3.04 4.07
C ARG A 14 7.76 -2.92 2.72
N ASN A 15 9.10 -2.85 2.70
CA ASN A 15 9.89 -2.85 1.45
C ASN A 15 9.70 -4.14 0.63
N LEU A 16 9.15 -5.19 1.25
CA LEU A 16 9.00 -6.51 0.64
C LEU A 16 7.65 -6.70 -0.02
N LEU A 17 6.58 -6.23 0.62
CA LEU A 17 5.23 -6.33 0.07
C LEU A 17 4.98 -5.25 -0.97
N GLY A 18 5.63 -4.09 -0.86
CA GLY A 18 5.39 -2.94 -1.74
C GLY A 18 3.93 -2.47 -1.69
N ALA A 19 3.18 -2.82 -0.65
CA ALA A 19 1.80 -2.40 -0.43
C ALA A 19 1.81 -1.45 0.76
N SER A 20 1.67 -0.15 0.54
CA SER A 20 1.34 0.78 1.62
C SER A 20 0.97 2.16 1.12
N LEU A 21 -0.20 2.66 1.53
CA LEU A 21 -0.66 4.05 1.35
C LEU A 21 -0.34 4.93 2.57
N GLY A 22 0.72 4.62 3.33
CA GLY A 22 0.78 5.07 4.73
C GLY A 22 2.11 5.55 5.27
N VAL A 23 3.16 4.73 5.36
CA VAL A 23 4.43 5.11 6.03
C VAL A 23 5.56 4.30 5.43
N PHE A 24 6.65 4.95 5.07
CA PHE A 24 7.91 4.35 4.70
C PHE A 24 8.94 4.99 5.59
N LEU A 25 9.79 4.17 6.17
CA LEU A 25 11.10 4.62 6.58
C LEU A 25 12.09 4.06 5.58
N GLY A 26 12.83 4.97 4.95
CA GLY A 26 13.99 4.62 4.15
C GLY A 26 14.98 3.78 4.96
N ALA A 27 15.16 2.54 4.56
CA ALA A 27 16.41 1.80 4.77
C ALA A 27 16.89 1.33 3.39
N GLY A 28 17.43 2.27 2.63
CA GLY A 28 18.06 1.98 1.35
C GLY A 28 19.35 1.19 1.57
N LYS A 29 19.40 -0.05 1.07
CA LYS A 29 20.60 -0.49 0.37
C LYS A 29 20.30 -0.38 -1.11
N SER A 30 21.18 0.32 -1.81
CA SER A 30 21.22 0.37 -3.26
C SER A 30 21.17 -1.06 -3.80
N PHE A 31 20.08 -1.40 -4.48
CA PHE A 31 20.10 -2.50 -5.43
C PHE A 31 20.63 -1.89 -6.72
N SER A 32 21.72 -2.44 -7.23
CA SER A 32 22.24 -2.06 -8.54
C SER A 32 21.12 -2.16 -9.57
N ASN A 33 21.03 -1.15 -10.46
CA ASN A 33 20.21 -1.19 -11.66
C ASN A 33 20.66 -2.37 -12.52
N VAL A 34 20.10 -3.56 -12.28
CA VAL A 34 20.28 -4.72 -13.15
C VAL A 34 19.00 -4.84 -13.96
N THR A 35 18.84 -3.95 -14.92
CA THR A 35 18.01 -4.19 -16.09
C THR A 35 18.80 -5.09 -17.05
N GLU A 36 19.03 -6.36 -16.68
CA GLU A 36 19.44 -7.37 -17.66
C GLU A 36 18.22 -7.66 -18.56
N LYS A 37 18.00 -6.80 -19.56
CA LYS A 37 16.84 -6.86 -20.48
C LYS A 37 16.77 -8.12 -21.37
N ASN A 38 17.68 -9.08 -21.23
CA ASN A 38 17.87 -10.17 -22.21
C ASN A 38 17.94 -11.60 -21.63
N LYS A 39 17.50 -11.84 -20.37
CA LYS A 39 17.29 -13.21 -19.87
C LYS A 39 15.82 -13.59 -19.98
N THR A 40 15.53 -14.59 -20.80
CA THR A 40 14.24 -15.29 -20.77
C THR A 40 14.25 -16.30 -19.64
N TYR A 41 13.29 -16.21 -18.72
CA TYR A 41 13.12 -17.17 -17.63
C TYR A 41 11.98 -18.13 -17.97
N ASP A 42 12.22 -19.44 -17.87
CA ASP A 42 11.20 -20.47 -18.13
C ASP A 42 10.47 -20.83 -16.82
N THR A 43 9.85 -19.82 -16.20
CA THR A 43 9.13 -20.02 -14.94
C THR A 43 7.76 -20.65 -15.22
N ASN A 44 7.54 -21.85 -14.69
CA ASN A 44 6.26 -22.53 -14.77
C ASN A 44 5.16 -21.73 -14.04
N LEU A 45 4.21 -21.19 -14.82
CA LEU A 45 3.11 -20.39 -14.28
C LEU A 45 1.97 -21.22 -13.68
N GLY A 46 1.89 -22.52 -13.95
CA GLY A 46 0.79 -23.40 -13.55
C GLY A 46 1.02 -24.18 -12.26
N PHE A 47 2.10 -23.92 -11.51
CA PHE A 47 2.46 -24.66 -10.29
C PHE A 47 2.53 -26.18 -10.48
N SER A 48 2.87 -26.64 -11.68
CA SER A 48 2.82 -28.07 -12.04
C SER A 48 1.45 -28.74 -11.78
N GLY A 49 0.36 -27.96 -11.87
CA GLY A 49 -1.02 -28.43 -11.70
C GLY A 49 -1.56 -28.38 -10.27
N SER A 50 -0.78 -27.97 -9.28
CA SER A 50 -1.25 -27.85 -7.89
C SER A 50 -0.56 -26.74 -7.11
N PHE A 51 -1.35 -25.90 -6.44
CA PHE A 51 -0.83 -24.83 -5.59
C PHE A 51 -0.51 -25.34 -4.18
N ASP A 52 0.78 -25.53 -3.87
CA ASP A 52 1.28 -25.70 -2.49
C ASP A 52 1.45 -24.36 -1.74
N PRO A 53 0.63 -24.06 -0.70
CA PRO A 53 0.71 -22.82 0.07
C PRO A 53 1.94 -22.73 0.99
N TYR A 54 2.69 -23.83 1.18
CA TYR A 54 3.92 -23.85 1.98
C TYR A 54 5.18 -23.71 1.13
N ASN A 55 5.06 -23.80 -0.19
CA ASN A 55 6.18 -23.60 -1.10
C ASN A 55 6.42 -22.09 -1.34
N PRO A 56 7.61 -21.54 -1.05
CA PRO A 56 7.84 -20.10 -1.19
C PRO A 56 7.86 -19.61 -2.66
N SER A 57 8.27 -20.46 -3.60
CA SER A 57 8.20 -20.15 -5.03
C SER A 57 6.75 -20.06 -5.51
N HIS A 58 5.90 -20.97 -5.03
CA HIS A 58 4.46 -20.91 -5.31
C HIS A 58 3.84 -19.63 -4.75
N ASN A 59 4.12 -19.30 -3.49
CA ASN A 59 3.66 -18.04 -2.89
C ASN A 59 4.12 -16.81 -3.67
N THR A 60 5.35 -16.80 -4.17
CA THR A 60 5.88 -15.65 -4.90
C THR A 60 5.19 -15.46 -6.25
N LEU A 61 5.02 -16.53 -7.02
CA LEU A 61 4.29 -16.48 -8.29
C LEU A 61 2.80 -16.16 -8.06
N ALA A 62 2.17 -16.76 -7.05
CA ALA A 62 0.78 -16.46 -6.69
C ALA A 62 0.60 -14.99 -6.33
N PHE A 63 1.51 -14.43 -5.51
CA PHE A 63 1.49 -13.02 -5.15
C PHE A 63 1.69 -12.12 -6.37
N CYS A 64 2.57 -12.48 -7.30
CA CYS A 64 2.76 -11.76 -8.55
C CYS A 64 1.46 -11.73 -9.38
N LYS A 65 0.84 -12.90 -9.64
CA LYS A 65 -0.44 -12.99 -10.36
C LYS A 65 -1.58 -12.24 -9.66
N LEU A 66 -1.62 -12.25 -8.34
CA LEU A 66 -2.62 -11.53 -7.54
C LEU A 66 -2.46 -10.02 -7.64
N MET A 67 -1.24 -9.51 -7.53
CA MET A 67 -0.96 -8.08 -7.39
C MET A 67 -0.67 -7.38 -8.74
N ALA A 68 -0.28 -8.12 -9.77
CA ALA A 68 0.18 -7.60 -11.04
C ALA A 68 -0.02 -8.60 -12.20
N ASP A 69 0.60 -8.31 -13.34
CA ASP A 69 0.83 -9.24 -14.44
C ASP A 69 2.32 -9.65 -14.44
N THR A 70 2.60 -10.93 -14.72
CA THR A 70 3.98 -11.46 -14.79
C THR A 70 4.76 -10.97 -16.01
N ARG A 71 4.09 -10.39 -17.01
CA ARG A 71 4.71 -9.86 -18.23
C ARG A 71 5.15 -8.41 -18.04
N PRO A 72 6.37 -8.03 -18.48
CA PRO A 72 6.94 -6.72 -18.23
C PRO A 72 6.28 -5.55 -18.95
N GLU A 73 5.62 -5.78 -20.06
CA GLU A 73 4.94 -4.75 -20.84
C GLU A 73 3.53 -4.44 -20.34
N VAL A 74 2.95 -5.28 -19.48
CA VAL A 74 1.54 -5.19 -19.06
C VAL A 74 1.42 -4.50 -17.70
N GLU A 75 0.70 -3.38 -17.68
CA GLU A 75 0.37 -2.66 -16.46
C GLU A 75 -0.92 -3.21 -15.83
N THR A 76 -0.96 -3.27 -14.51
CA THR A 76 -2.14 -3.66 -13.74
C THR A 76 -2.62 -2.48 -12.90
N CYS A 77 -3.92 -2.16 -12.99
CA CYS A 77 -4.57 -1.16 -12.16
C CYS A 77 -5.27 -1.83 -10.96
N GLY A 78 -4.91 -1.43 -9.74
CA GLY A 78 -5.66 -1.77 -8.52
C GLY A 78 -6.42 -0.56 -8.04
N TYR A 79 -7.69 -0.74 -7.65
CA TYR A 79 -8.57 0.32 -7.16
C TYR A 79 -9.12 -0.03 -5.77
N PHE A 80 -9.36 0.99 -4.96
CA PHE A 80 -9.97 0.85 -3.65
C PHE A 80 -10.92 2.00 -3.34
N LYS A 81 -11.90 1.72 -2.50
CA LYS A 81 -12.88 2.70 -2.01
C LYS A 81 -13.38 2.32 -0.63
N GLY A 82 -13.61 3.30 0.23
CA GLY A 82 -14.25 3.10 1.52
C GLY A 82 -14.29 4.37 2.36
N ASP A 83 -14.33 4.18 3.67
CA ASP A 83 -14.51 5.27 4.63
C ASP A 83 -13.35 5.34 5.62
N VAL A 84 -13.09 6.55 6.12
CA VAL A 84 -12.18 6.80 7.24
C VAL A 84 -12.98 7.23 8.45
N LEU A 85 -12.80 6.49 9.53
CA LEU A 85 -13.46 6.72 10.81
C LEU A 85 -12.46 7.17 11.86
N ALA A 86 -12.89 8.04 12.77
CA ALA A 86 -12.13 8.50 13.92
C ALA A 86 -12.48 7.69 15.16
N TYR A 87 -11.46 7.15 15.83
CA TYR A 87 -11.55 6.73 17.22
C TYR A 87 -11.14 7.90 18.12
N LEU A 88 -12.09 8.41 18.91
CA LEU A 88 -11.87 9.56 19.81
C LEU A 88 -11.75 9.17 21.29
N GLY A 89 -11.94 7.89 21.62
CA GLY A 89 -11.94 7.39 22.98
C GLY A 89 -12.99 6.29 23.19
N GLN A 90 -12.95 5.66 24.37
CA GLN A 90 -13.79 4.51 24.71
C GLN A 90 -15.28 4.87 24.86
N ASP A 91 -15.57 6.14 25.17
CA ASP A 91 -16.93 6.62 25.46
C ASP A 91 -17.68 7.08 24.20
N THR A 92 -17.04 6.99 23.04
CA THR A 92 -17.57 7.42 21.75
C THR A 92 -17.56 6.27 20.74
N LYS A 93 -18.59 6.21 19.90
CA LYS A 93 -18.54 5.37 18.69
C LYS A 93 -17.45 5.88 17.75
N LEU A 94 -17.04 5.03 16.80
CA LEU A 94 -16.22 5.49 15.68
C LEU A 94 -17.02 6.48 14.83
N GLU A 95 -16.48 7.69 14.63
CA GLU A 95 -17.15 8.75 13.86
C GLU A 95 -16.66 8.77 12.41
N PRO A 96 -17.52 8.62 11.40
CA PRO A 96 -17.13 8.79 10.00
C PRO A 96 -16.67 10.24 9.75
N LEU A 97 -15.50 10.42 9.13
CA LEU A 97 -14.95 11.74 8.81
C LEU A 97 -15.10 12.11 7.34
N PHE A 98 -14.69 11.21 6.45
CA PHE A 98 -14.63 11.37 5.00
C PHE A 98 -14.48 10.00 4.33
N GLY A 99 -14.84 9.92 3.05
CA GLY A 99 -14.51 8.76 2.22
C GLY A 99 -13.03 8.75 1.85
N TYR A 100 -12.57 7.61 1.35
CA TYR A 100 -11.22 7.39 0.87
C TYR A 100 -11.25 6.52 -0.38
N GLU A 101 -10.72 7.05 -1.48
CA GLU A 101 -10.83 6.44 -2.80
C GLU A 101 -9.55 6.68 -3.59
N GLY A 102 -9.09 5.68 -4.31
CA GLY A 102 -7.85 5.80 -5.06
C GLY A 102 -7.49 4.56 -5.85
N PHE A 103 -6.35 4.63 -6.50
CA PHE A 103 -5.85 3.55 -7.34
C PHE A 103 -4.32 3.55 -7.39
N GLY A 104 -3.76 2.44 -7.85
CA GLY A 104 -2.34 2.31 -8.12
C GLY A 104 -2.09 1.50 -9.37
N VAL A 105 -1.00 1.81 -10.06
CA VAL A 105 -0.59 1.16 -11.30
C VAL A 105 0.71 0.42 -11.07
N THR A 106 0.71 -0.87 -11.41
CA THR A 106 1.84 -1.77 -11.18
C THR A 106 2.36 -2.34 -12.49
N ARG A 107 3.68 -2.40 -12.63
CA ARG A 107 4.40 -3.22 -13.61
C ARG A 107 5.35 -4.14 -12.87
N THR A 108 5.65 -5.31 -13.42
CA THR A 108 6.70 -6.18 -12.88
C THR A 108 7.74 -6.52 -13.92
N HIS A 109 9.01 -6.68 -13.54
CA HIS A 109 10.03 -7.26 -14.40
C HIS A 109 10.57 -8.52 -13.74
N GLN A 110 10.57 -9.63 -14.47
CA GLN A 110 11.19 -10.85 -13.97
C GLN A 110 12.72 -10.71 -13.98
N ILE A 111 13.35 -11.08 -12.87
CA ILE A 111 14.81 -10.97 -12.65
C ILE A 111 15.42 -12.26 -12.10
N GLY A 112 14.70 -13.38 -12.22
CA GLY A 112 15.08 -14.70 -11.75
C GLY A 112 13.88 -15.66 -11.75
N ASP A 113 14.15 -16.95 -11.60
CA ASP A 113 13.10 -17.93 -11.38
C ASP A 113 12.34 -17.59 -10.11
N TYR A 114 11.02 -17.45 -10.25
CA TYR A 114 10.14 -17.02 -9.17
C TYR A 114 10.57 -15.70 -8.51
N LYS A 115 11.19 -14.76 -9.25
CA LYS A 115 11.70 -13.50 -8.72
C LYS A 115 11.37 -12.31 -9.62
N TRP A 116 10.72 -11.29 -9.06
CA TRP A 116 10.27 -10.10 -9.79
C TRP A 116 10.66 -8.80 -9.09
N GLN A 117 11.00 -7.79 -9.88
CA GLN A 117 10.95 -6.39 -9.48
C GLN A 117 9.55 -5.86 -9.70
N LYS A 118 8.97 -5.22 -8.69
CA LYS A 118 7.71 -4.49 -8.78
C LYS A 118 8.01 -3.00 -8.91
N PHE A 119 7.39 -2.37 -9.90
CA PHE A 119 7.36 -0.92 -10.10
C PHE A 119 5.95 -0.43 -9.83
N HIS A 120 5.80 0.54 -8.93
CA HIS A 120 4.47 0.97 -8.50
C HIS A 120 4.39 2.45 -8.17
N LYS A 121 3.24 3.02 -8.52
CA LYS A 121 2.75 4.33 -8.14
C LYS A 121 1.32 4.22 -7.67
N GLU A 122 0.94 5.11 -6.77
CA GLU A 122 -0.41 5.13 -6.21
C GLU A 122 -0.83 6.54 -5.83
N VAL A 123 -2.12 6.82 -6.00
CA VAL A 123 -2.74 8.08 -5.64
C VAL A 123 -4.06 7.81 -4.93
N ALA A 124 -4.36 8.61 -3.90
CA ALA A 124 -5.59 8.49 -3.14
C ALA A 124 -6.11 9.86 -2.71
N TYR A 125 -7.43 9.94 -2.66
CA TYR A 125 -8.18 11.14 -2.36
C TYR A 125 -9.10 10.91 -1.17
N TYR A 126 -9.36 11.99 -0.44
CA TYR A 126 -10.38 12.03 0.59
C TYR A 126 -11.63 12.64 -0.02
N THR A 127 -12.80 12.05 0.25
CA THR A 127 -14.06 12.45 -0.39
C THR A 127 -15.11 12.85 0.63
N ASP A 128 -16.01 13.74 0.23
CA ASP A 128 -17.17 14.11 1.04
C ASP A 128 -18.10 12.89 1.19
N LEU A 129 -18.54 12.60 2.41
CA LEU A 129 -19.37 11.41 2.69
C LEU A 129 -20.74 11.45 2.00
N LYS A 130 -21.27 12.65 1.70
CA LYS A 130 -22.62 12.81 1.15
C LYS A 130 -22.61 12.83 -0.38
N SER A 131 -21.74 13.63 -0.96
CA SER A 131 -21.65 13.85 -2.41
C SER A 131 -20.68 12.91 -3.11
N GLY A 132 -19.69 12.38 -2.40
CA GLY A 132 -18.59 11.59 -2.99
C GLY A 132 -17.55 12.44 -3.73
N GLU A 133 -17.68 13.77 -3.72
CA GLU A 133 -16.71 14.66 -4.36
C GLU A 133 -15.37 14.66 -3.62
N ILE A 134 -14.27 14.81 -4.36
CA ILE A 134 -12.93 14.93 -3.78
C ILE A 134 -12.84 16.24 -2.99
N LEU A 135 -12.36 16.14 -1.75
CA LEU A 135 -12.18 17.27 -0.85
C LEU A 135 -10.82 17.94 -1.13
N GLU A 136 -10.84 19.22 -1.47
CA GLU A 136 -9.66 20.10 -1.43
C GLU A 136 -9.54 20.83 -0.07
N ASP A 137 -10.68 21.10 0.57
CA ASP A 137 -10.79 21.66 1.91
C ASP A 137 -11.80 20.85 2.74
N TRP A 138 -11.51 20.66 4.02
CA TRP A 138 -12.38 19.94 4.94
C TRP A 138 -12.56 20.73 6.22
N TYR A 139 -13.79 20.80 6.72
CA TYR A 139 -14.05 21.36 8.04
C TYR A 139 -13.82 20.28 9.09
N ASN A 140 -12.80 20.47 9.93
CA ASN A 140 -12.48 19.56 11.02
C ASN A 140 -13.33 19.93 12.26
N PRO A 141 -14.37 19.14 12.60
CA PRO A 141 -15.26 19.46 13.71
C PRO A 141 -14.58 19.31 15.08
N ILE A 142 -13.43 18.62 15.15
CA ILE A 142 -12.74 18.35 16.42
C ILE A 142 -11.92 19.55 16.90
N ILE A 143 -11.46 20.38 15.96
CA ILE A 143 -10.68 21.60 16.25
C ILE A 143 -11.39 22.87 15.80
N ASP A 144 -12.63 22.77 15.31
CA ASP A 144 -13.43 23.90 14.81
C ASP A 144 -12.66 24.74 13.77
N GLU A 145 -12.11 24.07 12.75
CA GLU A 145 -11.27 24.72 11.75
C GLU A 145 -11.42 24.08 10.38
N ARG A 146 -11.49 24.93 9.34
CA ARG A 146 -11.32 24.50 7.96
C ARG A 146 -9.83 24.32 7.65
N VAL A 147 -9.48 23.12 7.20
CA VAL A 147 -8.11 22.72 6.84
C VAL A 147 -8.04 22.32 5.37
N ARG A 148 -6.92 22.64 4.73
CA ARG A 148 -6.64 22.18 3.37
C ARG A 148 -6.30 20.69 3.39
N VAL A 149 -6.99 19.91 2.57
CA VAL A 149 -6.75 18.48 2.41
C VAL A 149 -5.51 18.26 1.55
N VAL A 150 -4.66 17.32 1.94
CA VAL A 150 -3.50 16.90 1.14
C VAL A 150 -3.68 15.45 0.69
N PRO A 151 -3.83 15.19 -0.62
CA PRO A 151 -4.02 13.85 -1.15
C PRO A 151 -2.73 13.02 -1.06
N VAL A 152 -2.89 11.69 -1.02
CA VAL A 152 -1.76 10.76 -1.11
C VAL A 152 -1.34 10.66 -2.58
N HIS A 153 -0.06 10.81 -2.86
CA HIS A 153 0.50 10.63 -4.20
C HIS A 153 1.95 10.12 -4.08
N ASN A 154 2.09 8.79 -3.96
CA ASN A 154 3.40 8.17 -3.74
C ASN A 154 4.03 7.80 -5.10
N ASP A 155 5.07 8.53 -5.51
CA ASP A 155 5.72 8.40 -6.82
C ASP A 155 6.54 7.11 -7.01
N ALA A 156 7.01 6.50 -5.92
CA ALA A 156 7.78 5.26 -5.97
C ALA A 156 7.49 4.36 -4.77
N VAL A 157 6.92 3.19 -5.04
CA VAL A 157 6.60 2.14 -4.06
C VAL A 157 7.10 0.78 -4.57
N ASN A 158 8.41 0.73 -4.86
CA ASN A 158 9.05 -0.40 -5.52
C ASN A 158 9.41 -1.52 -4.53
N SER A 159 9.39 -2.77 -4.97
CA SER A 159 9.78 -3.91 -4.14
C SER A 159 10.36 -5.06 -4.97
N VAL A 160 11.08 -5.97 -4.33
CA VAL A 160 11.50 -7.23 -4.95
C VAL A 160 10.71 -8.36 -4.31
N TRP A 161 10.02 -9.14 -5.13
CA TRP A 161 9.30 -10.34 -4.73
C TRP A 161 10.17 -11.55 -5.09
N ALA A 162 10.41 -12.42 -4.12
CA ALA A 162 11.29 -13.57 -4.25
C ALA A 162 10.88 -14.65 -3.24
N PRO A 163 11.27 -15.93 -3.44
CA PRO A 163 10.93 -17.03 -2.53
C PRO A 163 11.47 -16.83 -1.11
N THR A 164 12.47 -15.96 -0.95
CA THR A 164 12.94 -15.53 0.36
C THR A 164 13.09 -14.02 0.39
N TYR A 165 12.98 -13.46 1.60
CA TYR A 165 13.21 -12.05 1.84
C TYR A 165 14.14 -11.86 3.03
N SER A 166 14.85 -10.73 3.05
CA SER A 166 15.74 -10.38 4.15
C SER A 166 15.43 -9.01 4.72
N PHE A 167 15.66 -8.88 6.03
CA PHE A 167 15.56 -7.61 6.74
C PHE A 167 16.60 -7.54 7.86
N MET A 168 16.87 -6.32 8.34
CA MET A 168 17.81 -6.10 9.44
C MET A 168 17.07 -6.08 10.78
N ILE A 169 17.68 -6.73 11.78
CA ILE A 169 17.35 -6.62 13.21
C ILE A 169 18.60 -6.10 13.89
N GLY A 170 18.66 -4.78 14.10
CA GLY A 170 19.92 -4.11 14.45
C GLY A 170 21.00 -4.42 13.39
N PRO A 171 22.21 -4.87 13.78
CA PRO A 171 23.26 -5.22 12.83
C PRO A 171 23.06 -6.58 12.15
N LYS A 172 22.09 -7.40 12.60
CA LYS A 172 21.90 -8.77 12.10
C LYS A 172 20.97 -8.80 10.90
N LYS A 173 21.42 -9.39 9.79
CA LYS A 173 20.55 -9.76 8.66
C LYS A 173 19.78 -11.03 8.99
N VAL A 174 18.46 -10.99 8.88
CA VAL A 174 17.57 -12.15 9.01
C VAL A 174 16.92 -12.41 7.67
N THR A 175 16.93 -13.67 7.24
CA THR A 175 16.24 -14.15 6.04
C THR A 175 15.08 -15.05 6.43
N LYS A 176 13.95 -14.90 5.74
CA LYS A 176 12.74 -15.70 5.93
C LYS A 176 12.19 -16.12 4.57
N GLU A 177 11.46 -17.22 4.57
CA GLU A 177 10.69 -17.67 3.41
C GLU A 177 9.49 -16.76 3.18
N PHE A 178 9.18 -16.50 1.91
CA PHE A 178 8.02 -15.71 1.50
C PHE A 178 6.79 -16.61 1.46
N ILE A 179 6.13 -16.78 2.61
CA ILE A 179 4.95 -17.61 2.79
C ILE A 179 3.81 -16.78 3.38
N PHE A 180 2.62 -16.89 2.80
CA PHE A 180 1.40 -16.28 3.32
C PHE A 180 0.47 -17.32 3.96
N PRO A 181 -0.38 -16.92 4.92
CA PRO A 181 -1.41 -17.79 5.46
C PRO A 181 -2.61 -17.83 4.51
N TRP A 182 -2.58 -18.78 3.59
CA TRP A 182 -3.68 -19.06 2.71
C TRP A 182 -4.80 -19.79 3.45
N LEU A 183 -6.04 -19.38 3.20
CA LEU A 183 -7.23 -20.15 3.47
C LEU A 183 -7.73 -20.73 2.14
N LEU A 184 -7.64 -22.05 2.00
CA LEU A 184 -8.05 -22.78 0.80
C LEU A 184 -9.29 -23.62 1.14
N ILE A 185 -10.42 -23.32 0.51
CA ILE A 185 -11.70 -24.03 0.73
C ILE A 185 -12.39 -24.26 -0.62
N GLY A 186 -12.44 -25.51 -1.07
CA GLY A 186 -12.95 -25.83 -2.40
C GLY A 186 -12.12 -25.13 -3.46
N ASP A 187 -12.77 -24.42 -4.39
CA ASP A 187 -12.09 -23.60 -5.40
C ASP A 187 -11.75 -22.18 -4.91
N ASN A 188 -12.00 -21.83 -3.65
CA ASN A 188 -11.70 -20.49 -3.13
C ASN A 188 -10.29 -20.45 -2.51
N ALA A 189 -9.52 -19.44 -2.89
CA ALA A 189 -8.26 -19.08 -2.26
C ALA A 189 -8.36 -17.67 -1.68
N VAL A 190 -8.21 -17.57 -0.36
CA VAL A 190 -8.14 -16.29 0.35
C VAL A 190 -6.75 -16.15 0.95
N VAL A 191 -6.11 -15.01 0.69
CA VAL A 191 -4.83 -14.67 1.32
C VAL A 191 -5.01 -13.47 2.23
N ASP A 192 -4.53 -13.60 3.46
CA ASP A 192 -4.50 -12.53 4.47
C ASP A 192 -3.05 -12.15 4.75
N PHE A 193 -2.71 -10.88 4.53
CA PHE A 193 -1.41 -10.35 4.89
C PHE A 193 -1.50 -8.88 5.30
N GLY A 194 -0.47 -8.41 5.97
CA GLY A 194 -0.48 -7.06 6.49
C GLY A 194 0.87 -6.65 7.01
N VAL A 195 0.96 -5.37 7.38
CA VAL A 195 2.14 -4.80 8.01
C VAL A 195 1.72 -4.15 9.32
N ASN A 196 2.52 -4.39 10.36
CA ASN A 196 2.38 -3.72 11.63
C ASN A 196 3.71 -3.07 11.95
N THR A 197 3.75 -1.75 11.95
CA THR A 197 4.99 -0.98 12.03
C THR A 197 4.96 0.01 13.17
N THR A 198 6.09 0.11 13.85
CA THR A 198 6.36 1.13 14.87
C THR A 198 7.71 1.74 14.51
N VAL A 199 7.73 2.99 14.06
CA VAL A 199 8.90 3.62 13.46
C VAL A 199 9.05 5.06 13.94
N PRO A 200 10.27 5.64 14.00
CA PRO A 200 10.43 7.08 14.16
C PRO A 200 9.52 7.88 13.21
N ALA A 201 8.84 8.91 13.72
CA ALA A 201 7.97 9.74 12.90
C ALA A 201 8.76 10.65 11.96
N THR A 202 8.28 10.83 10.74
CA THR A 202 8.87 11.78 9.79
C THR A 202 8.67 13.23 10.25
N LEU A 203 7.48 13.54 10.78
CA LEU A 203 7.13 14.87 11.28
C LEU A 203 7.39 14.91 12.79
N GLN A 204 8.55 15.43 13.22
CA GLN A 204 8.88 15.54 14.64
C GLN A 204 8.08 16.68 15.30
N PRO A 205 7.58 16.49 16.54
CA PRO A 205 6.65 17.43 17.17
C PRO A 205 7.26 18.80 17.48
N GLU A 206 8.57 18.90 17.62
CA GLU A 206 9.26 20.18 17.83
C GLU A 206 9.23 21.07 16.58
N GLU A 207 9.24 20.47 15.38
CA GLU A 207 9.19 21.16 14.10
C GLU A 207 7.76 21.29 13.55
N TRP A 208 6.91 20.30 13.84
CA TRP A 208 5.56 20.15 13.30
C TRP A 208 4.51 20.03 14.42
N PRO A 209 4.34 21.05 15.28
CA PRO A 209 3.56 20.91 16.51
C PRO A 209 2.05 20.68 16.27
N ARG A 210 1.52 21.12 15.12
CA ARG A 210 0.10 20.92 14.76
C ARG A 210 -0.11 19.64 13.96
N GLU A 211 0.87 19.21 13.17
CA GLU A 211 0.75 18.08 12.25
C GLU A 211 1.25 16.76 12.85
N SER A 212 2.18 16.82 13.80
CA SER A 212 2.82 15.65 14.36
C SER A 212 1.91 14.95 15.37
N HIS A 213 1.68 13.65 15.14
CA HIS A 213 1.07 12.74 16.11
C HIS A 213 2.04 12.28 17.22
N GLY A 214 3.29 12.78 17.23
CA GLY A 214 4.32 12.44 18.22
C GLY A 214 5.60 11.89 17.59
N ARG A 215 6.52 11.42 18.44
CA ARG A 215 7.87 10.98 18.03
C ARG A 215 7.91 9.65 17.28
N ILE A 216 6.89 8.82 17.45
CA ILE A 216 6.79 7.46 16.90
C ILE A 216 5.50 7.35 16.10
N THR A 217 5.60 6.80 14.89
CA THR A 217 4.46 6.44 14.04
C THR A 217 4.16 4.97 14.20
N GLN A 218 2.92 4.65 14.56
CA GLN A 218 2.41 3.28 14.61
C GLN A 218 1.31 3.11 13.58
N VAL A 219 1.49 2.17 12.66
CA VAL A 219 0.51 1.88 11.61
C VAL A 219 0.34 0.38 11.48
N MET A 220 -0.92 -0.05 11.42
CA MET A 220 -1.32 -1.38 11.00
C MET A 220 -2.03 -1.26 9.66
N GLU A 221 -1.68 -2.11 8.71
CA GLU A 221 -2.43 -2.34 7.49
C GLU A 221 -2.74 -3.83 7.39
N ALA A 222 -3.96 -4.16 7.02
CA ALA A 222 -4.42 -5.52 6.78
C ALA A 222 -5.07 -5.59 5.40
N ILE A 223 -4.62 -6.55 4.61
CA ILE A 223 -5.06 -6.82 3.25
C ILE A 223 -5.58 -8.24 3.21
N GLN A 224 -6.78 -8.37 2.65
CA GLN A 224 -7.37 -9.66 2.35
C GLN A 224 -7.74 -9.69 0.88
N LEU A 225 -7.27 -10.69 0.15
CA LEU A 225 -7.55 -10.87 -1.27
C LEU A 225 -8.22 -12.22 -1.49
N HIS A 226 -9.20 -12.23 -2.39
CA HIS A 226 -10.03 -13.37 -2.73
C HIS A 226 -9.87 -13.67 -4.22
N THR A 227 -9.60 -14.93 -4.53
CA THR A 227 -9.51 -15.44 -5.90
C THR A 227 -9.93 -16.91 -5.96
N LYS A 228 -9.85 -17.52 -7.15
CA LYS A 228 -10.10 -18.95 -7.34
C LYS A 228 -8.80 -19.73 -7.50
N ILE A 229 -8.74 -20.94 -6.94
CA ILE A 229 -7.61 -21.85 -7.10
C ILE A 229 -7.46 -22.21 -8.58
N SER A 230 -8.58 -22.47 -9.27
CA SER A 230 -8.61 -22.77 -10.71
C SER A 230 -7.98 -21.68 -11.57
N GLU A 231 -8.18 -20.39 -11.26
CA GLU A 231 -7.49 -19.29 -11.95
C GLU A 231 -6.03 -19.20 -11.57
N LEU A 232 -5.70 -19.47 -10.29
CA LEU A 232 -4.33 -19.42 -9.81
C LEU A 232 -3.47 -20.43 -10.56
N ILE A 233 -3.91 -21.69 -10.63
CA ILE A 233 -3.17 -22.81 -11.25
C ILE A 233 -3.21 -22.86 -12.78
N ASP A 234 -3.97 -21.98 -13.42
CA ASP A 234 -4.01 -21.87 -14.87
C ASP A 234 -2.65 -21.39 -15.42
N PRO A 235 -1.92 -22.22 -16.20
CA PRO A 235 -0.62 -21.85 -16.73
C PRO A 235 -0.69 -20.72 -17.77
N GLU A 236 -1.84 -20.50 -18.41
CA GLU A 236 -2.02 -19.44 -19.41
C GLU A 236 -2.27 -18.06 -18.76
N ARG A 237 -2.51 -18.02 -17.44
CA ARG A 237 -2.79 -16.77 -16.72
C ARG A 237 -1.53 -16.15 -16.15
N THR A 238 -1.17 -15.00 -16.72
CA THR A 238 -0.11 -14.11 -16.23
C THR A 238 -0.60 -13.15 -15.15
N SER A 239 -1.92 -12.94 -15.06
CA SER A 239 -2.61 -12.19 -14.01
C SER A 239 -4.00 -12.81 -13.77
N ILE A 240 -4.55 -12.65 -12.57
CA ILE A 240 -5.88 -13.20 -12.21
C ILE A 240 -6.81 -12.14 -11.64
N GLN A 241 -8.13 -12.33 -11.74
CA GLN A 241 -9.06 -11.37 -11.14
C GLN A 241 -9.05 -11.50 -9.62
N VAL A 242 -9.04 -10.34 -8.94
CA VAL A 242 -8.98 -10.28 -7.48
C VAL A 242 -9.91 -9.21 -6.96
N THR A 243 -10.63 -9.56 -5.90
CA THR A 243 -11.39 -8.64 -5.05
C THR A 243 -10.93 -8.79 -3.60
N GLY A 244 -11.15 -7.78 -2.77
CA GLY A 244 -10.68 -7.86 -1.41
C GLY A 244 -11.06 -6.68 -0.54
N SER A 245 -10.29 -6.52 0.52
CA SER A 245 -10.38 -5.40 1.44
C SER A 245 -8.99 -4.93 1.83
N TRP A 246 -8.87 -3.62 2.03
CA TRP A 246 -7.73 -3.00 2.71
C TRP A 246 -8.27 -2.25 3.93
N GLN A 247 -7.64 -2.51 5.06
CA GLN A 247 -7.97 -1.90 6.34
C GLN A 247 -6.70 -1.30 6.91
N ARG A 248 -6.83 -0.16 7.60
CA ARG A 248 -5.68 0.51 8.20
C ARG A 248 -6.06 1.13 9.53
N ILE A 249 -5.18 1.00 10.50
CA ILE A 249 -5.18 1.82 11.71
C ILE A 249 -3.94 2.72 11.64
N ALA A 250 -4.14 4.02 11.79
CA ALA A 250 -3.06 5.00 11.74
C ALA A 250 -3.35 6.21 12.61
N PRO A 251 -2.33 6.99 13.02
CA PRO A 251 -2.55 8.23 13.73
C PRO A 251 -3.30 9.24 12.86
N TRP A 252 -3.63 10.39 13.44
CA TRP A 252 -4.19 11.53 12.69
C TRP A 252 -3.33 11.88 11.48
N LEU A 253 -3.99 12.31 10.41
CA LEU A 253 -3.27 12.78 9.22
C LEU A 253 -2.64 14.14 9.51
N PRO A 254 -1.45 14.43 8.98
CA PRO A 254 -0.76 15.70 9.18
C PRO A 254 -1.65 16.92 8.88
N TRP A 255 -2.33 16.89 7.74
CA TRP A 255 -3.20 17.99 7.28
C TRP A 255 -4.46 18.20 8.13
N MET A 256 -4.82 17.25 8.99
CA MET A 256 -5.94 17.43 9.93
C MET A 256 -5.59 18.36 11.10
N LEU A 257 -4.30 18.68 11.29
CA LEU A 257 -3.80 19.58 12.34
C LEU A 257 -4.19 19.18 13.77
N MET A 258 -4.23 17.86 14.02
CA MET A 258 -4.69 17.27 15.28
C MET A 258 -3.58 17.19 16.35
N GLY A 259 -2.32 17.42 15.96
CA GLY A 259 -1.16 17.27 16.80
C GLY A 259 -1.15 15.94 17.56
N GLN A 260 -0.80 16.01 18.84
CA GLN A 260 -0.72 14.86 19.74
C GLN A 260 -2.06 14.55 20.44
N ARG A 261 -3.20 14.98 19.88
CA ARG A 261 -4.51 14.66 20.46
C ARG A 261 -4.71 13.15 20.48
N SER A 262 -5.24 12.63 21.59
CA SER A 262 -5.58 11.21 21.72
C SER A 262 -6.57 10.77 20.64
N GLY A 263 -6.42 9.53 20.19
CA GLY A 263 -7.24 8.93 19.15
C GLY A 263 -6.44 8.52 17.92
N HIS A 264 -7.14 7.97 16.93
CA HIS A 264 -6.55 7.49 15.69
C HIS A 264 -7.61 7.33 14.60
N LEU A 265 -7.17 7.03 13.40
CA LEU A 265 -8.00 6.76 12.24
C LEU A 265 -8.08 5.26 11.99
N PHE A 266 -9.28 4.80 11.64
CA PHE A 266 -9.55 3.48 11.10
C PHE A 266 -10.08 3.61 9.67
N TYR A 267 -9.41 2.95 8.73
CA TYR A 267 -9.79 2.90 7.33
C TYR A 267 -10.47 1.56 7.07
N LYS A 268 -11.62 1.59 6.43
CA LYS A 268 -12.37 0.40 6.03
C LYS A 268 -12.68 0.51 4.55
N THR A 269 -11.98 -0.27 3.72
CA THR A 269 -12.15 -0.21 2.26
C THR A 269 -12.40 -1.57 1.64
N ILE A 270 -13.02 -1.53 0.46
CA ILE A 270 -12.99 -2.62 -0.52
C ILE A 270 -11.87 -2.37 -1.52
N THR A 271 -11.34 -3.44 -2.09
CA THR A 271 -10.33 -3.39 -3.15
C THR A 271 -10.73 -4.28 -4.33
N ARG A 272 -10.28 -3.90 -5.52
CA ARG A 272 -10.46 -4.68 -6.74
C ARG A 272 -9.30 -4.44 -7.70
N LYS A 273 -8.83 -5.49 -8.35
CA LYS A 273 -8.02 -5.36 -9.57
C LYS A 273 -8.93 -5.04 -10.76
N MET A 274 -8.59 -3.99 -11.49
CA MET A 274 -9.34 -3.53 -12.67
C MET A 274 -8.73 -4.11 -13.94
N THR A 275 -9.37 -5.15 -14.49
CA THR A 275 -8.99 -5.72 -15.79
C THR A 275 -9.33 -4.79 -16.95
N GLU A 276 -10.23 -3.83 -16.71
CA GLU A 276 -10.67 -2.82 -17.66
C GLU A 276 -9.70 -1.63 -17.79
N GLY A 277 -8.66 -1.60 -16.94
CA GLY A 277 -7.62 -0.56 -16.95
C GLY A 277 -8.04 0.77 -16.32
N VAL A 278 -7.10 1.73 -16.32
CA VAL A 278 -7.26 3.04 -15.66
C VAL A 278 -8.35 3.91 -16.29
N GLU A 279 -8.65 3.73 -17.57
CA GLU A 279 -9.71 4.48 -18.27
C GLU A 279 -11.12 4.17 -17.74
N SER A 280 -11.27 3.05 -17.02
CA SER A 280 -12.55 2.65 -16.40
C SER A 280 -12.70 3.11 -14.96
N LEU A 281 -11.78 3.96 -14.46
CA LEU A 281 -11.89 4.56 -13.13
C LEU A 281 -13.18 5.39 -13.01
N PRO A 282 -13.76 5.53 -11.81
CA PRO A 282 -14.89 6.42 -11.60
C PRO A 282 -14.60 7.84 -12.11
N PRO A 283 -15.54 8.50 -12.81
CA PRO A 283 -15.26 9.77 -13.49
C PRO A 283 -14.67 10.85 -12.59
N HIS A 284 -15.14 11.00 -11.35
CA HIS A 284 -14.63 12.00 -10.41
C HIS A 284 -13.16 11.74 -10.02
N ILE A 285 -12.74 10.48 -9.95
CA ILE A 285 -11.34 10.09 -9.71
C ILE A 285 -10.53 10.35 -10.97
N TYR A 286 -10.97 9.82 -12.12
CA TYR A 286 -10.25 9.94 -13.38
C TYR A 286 -10.02 11.40 -13.77
N ASP A 287 -11.06 12.23 -13.77
CA ASP A 287 -10.96 13.63 -14.20
C ASP A 287 -10.07 14.45 -13.27
N TYR A 288 -10.17 14.23 -11.95
CA TYR A 288 -9.33 14.91 -10.97
C TYR A 288 -7.86 14.47 -11.09
N THR A 289 -7.60 13.18 -11.24
CA THR A 289 -6.25 12.66 -11.47
C THR A 289 -5.67 13.19 -12.78
N ARG A 290 -6.43 13.20 -13.87
CA ARG A 290 -5.97 13.74 -15.16
C ARG A 290 -5.56 15.22 -15.05
N LYS A 291 -6.30 16.00 -14.26
CA LYS A 291 -5.99 17.42 -14.06
C LYS A 291 -4.77 17.65 -13.16
N ASN A 292 -4.65 16.89 -12.07
CA ASN A 292 -3.72 17.21 -10.97
C ASN A 292 -2.53 16.25 -10.84
N PHE A 293 -2.66 15.01 -11.32
CA PHE A 293 -1.72 13.89 -11.10
C PHE A 293 -1.62 12.99 -12.34
N SER A 294 -1.57 13.58 -13.55
CA SER A 294 -1.71 12.86 -14.82
C SER A 294 -0.67 11.74 -15.06
N ASP A 295 0.49 11.81 -14.40
CA ASP A 295 1.53 10.78 -14.53
C ASP A 295 1.26 9.52 -13.69
N TYR A 296 0.26 9.53 -12.80
CA TYR A 296 -0.13 8.39 -11.96
C TYR A 296 -0.95 7.33 -12.70
N PHE A 297 -1.37 7.60 -13.94
CA PHE A 297 -2.01 6.60 -14.80
C PHE A 297 -1.06 5.52 -15.33
N LYS A 298 0.25 5.66 -15.10
CA LYS A 298 1.27 4.71 -15.58
C LYS A 298 2.19 4.27 -14.45
N ALA A 299 2.62 3.02 -14.51
CA ALA A 299 3.63 2.52 -13.59
C ALA A 299 5.02 3.10 -13.98
N PRO A 300 5.93 3.29 -13.01
CA PRO A 300 7.32 3.63 -13.32
C PRO A 300 7.94 2.64 -14.30
N THR A 301 8.75 3.14 -15.23
CA THR A 301 9.55 2.33 -16.17
C THR A 301 10.96 2.08 -15.65
N GLU A 302 11.40 2.87 -14.68
CA GLU A 302 12.74 2.83 -14.09
C GLU A 302 12.67 2.65 -12.57
N TRP A 303 13.71 2.05 -12.01
CA TRP A 303 13.80 1.79 -10.58
C TRP A 303 14.12 3.08 -9.83
N LYS A 304 13.08 3.77 -9.39
CA LYS A 304 13.19 4.99 -8.56
C LYS A 304 13.49 4.64 -7.11
N ILE A 305 14.40 5.39 -6.49
CA ILE A 305 14.71 5.35 -5.06
C ILE A 305 14.90 6.78 -4.52
N PRO A 306 14.66 7.03 -3.22
CA PRO A 306 14.06 6.11 -2.26
C PRO A 306 12.57 5.89 -2.56
N ASN A 307 12.00 4.78 -2.09
CA ASN A 307 10.56 4.72 -1.93
C ASN A 307 10.12 5.84 -0.99
N VAL A 308 8.95 6.40 -1.24
CA VAL A 308 8.41 7.51 -0.45
C VAL A 308 7.04 7.17 0.10
N SER A 309 6.77 7.66 1.30
CA SER A 309 5.44 7.59 1.92
C SER A 309 4.75 8.93 1.97
N SER A 310 3.45 8.88 2.24
CA SER A 310 2.61 10.06 2.34
C SER A 310 3.07 11.04 3.41
N TYR A 311 3.70 10.58 4.51
CA TYR A 311 4.31 11.48 5.51
C TYR A 311 5.58 12.16 4.98
N GLU A 312 6.41 11.47 4.21
CA GLU A 312 7.62 12.03 3.59
C GLU A 312 7.28 12.98 2.44
N VAL A 313 6.27 12.65 1.64
CA VAL A 313 5.69 13.54 0.63
C VAL A 313 5.16 14.81 1.30
N TYR A 314 4.35 14.67 2.35
CA TYR A 314 3.85 15.81 3.12
C TYR A 314 4.99 16.69 3.68
N ALA A 315 6.01 16.08 4.29
CA ALA A 315 7.15 16.81 4.84
C ALA A 315 7.94 17.60 3.78
N ARG A 316 7.99 17.10 2.55
CA ARG A 316 8.70 17.76 1.43
C ARG A 316 7.93 18.93 0.84
N GLU A 317 6.60 18.81 0.79
CA GLU A 317 5.75 19.74 0.04
C GLU A 317 5.09 20.80 0.92
N MET A 318 4.90 20.50 2.20
CA MET A 318 4.20 21.37 3.13
C MET A 318 5.17 22.10 4.05
N LYS A 319 4.65 23.09 4.76
CA LYS A 319 5.35 23.79 5.85
C LYS A 319 4.52 23.67 7.14
N PRO A 320 5.16 23.64 8.31
CA PRO A 320 4.44 23.64 9.59
C PRO A 320 3.47 24.82 9.66
N GLN A 321 2.22 24.55 10.02
CA GLN A 321 1.20 25.57 10.18
C GLN A 321 1.31 26.22 11.56
N SER A 322 1.20 27.56 11.59
CA SER A 322 1.13 28.31 12.85
C SER A 322 -0.17 28.02 13.59
N PHE A 323 -0.15 28.08 14.93
CA PHE A 323 -1.38 28.13 15.71
C PHE A 323 -2.19 29.38 15.34
N LYS A 324 -3.52 29.25 15.31
CA LYS A 324 -4.40 30.41 15.19
C LYS A 324 -4.23 31.29 16.43
N LYS A 325 -4.24 32.61 16.21
CA LYS A 325 -4.17 33.62 17.26
C LYS A 325 -5.49 33.76 17.99
#